data_AF-R6DGK1-F1
#
_entry.id   AF-R6DGK1-F1
#
_cell.length_a   1.000
_cell.length_b   1.000
_cell.length_c   1.000
_cell.angle_alpha   90.00
_cell.angle_beta   90.00
_cell.angle_gamma   90.00
#
_symmetry.space_group_name_H-M   'P 1'
#
loop_
_entity.id
_entity.type
_entity.pdbx_description
1 polymer ?
#
loop_
_entity_poly.entity_id
_entity_poly.type
_entity_poly.pdbx_seq_one_letter_code
_entity_poly.pdbx_strand_id
1 'polypeptide(L)'
;MCSKVKDFLTDDDFINYVLGVTPQLASQWETYFREHPEEMADAEEAKAVLLAPADVACDFSIVENKILKDRIVSSIKDFSGIL
;
A
#
# COMPACT_ATOMS: atom_id res chain seq x y z
N MET A 1 2.27 24.21 5.14
CA MET A 1 1.03 23.50 5.50
C MET A 1 1.45 22.08 5.86
N CYS A 2 0.92 21.52 6.95
CA CYS A 2 1.07 20.09 7.20
C CYS A 2 0.18 19.37 6.19
N SER A 3 0.73 18.45 5.40
CA SER A 3 -0.05 17.63 4.47
C SER A 3 -1.01 16.75 5.26
N LYS A 4 -2.28 16.67 4.80
CA LYS A 4 -3.34 15.85 5.39
C LYS A 4 -3.38 14.42 4.85
N VAL A 5 -2.42 14.02 4.00
CA VAL A 5 -2.37 12.67 3.42
C VAL A 5 -2.50 11.58 4.48
N LYS A 6 -1.84 11.75 5.63
CA LYS A 6 -1.94 10.76 6.72
C LYS A 6 -3.32 10.69 7.34
N ASP A 7 -4.03 11.81 7.44
CA ASP A 7 -5.37 11.84 8.02
C ASP A 7 -6.32 11.02 7.14
N PHE A 8 -6.26 11.22 5.81
CA PHE A 8 -7.00 10.41 4.83
C PHE A 8 -6.65 8.92 4.88
N LEU A 9 -5.36 8.58 5.01
CA LEU A 9 -4.91 7.18 5.11
C LEU A 9 -5.31 6.49 6.41
N THR A 10 -5.81 7.23 7.41
CA THR A 10 -6.33 6.68 8.67
C THR A 10 -7.85 6.79 8.80
N ASP A 11 -8.52 7.36 7.80
CA ASP A 11 -9.97 7.51 7.77
C ASP A 11 -10.61 6.29 7.06
N ASP A 12 -11.31 5.47 7.82
CA ASP A 12 -11.97 4.25 7.31
C ASP A 12 -13.06 4.57 6.26
N ASP A 13 -13.77 5.70 6.40
CA ASP A 13 -14.79 6.12 5.43
C ASP A 13 -14.12 6.54 4.11
N PHE A 14 -12.98 7.20 4.19
CA PHE A 14 -12.19 7.54 3.01
C PHE A 14 -11.67 6.29 2.30
N ILE A 15 -11.09 5.35 3.05
CA ILE A 15 -10.58 4.09 2.50
C ILE A 15 -11.71 3.30 1.83
N ASN A 16 -12.86 3.16 2.47
CA ASN A 16 -14.01 2.45 1.91
C ASN A 16 -14.57 3.12 0.65
N TYR A 17 -14.51 4.46 0.58
CA TYR A 17 -14.82 5.22 -0.62
C TYR A 17 -13.85 4.90 -1.76
N VAL A 18 -12.54 4.97 -1.52
CA VAL A 18 -11.51 4.73 -2.54
C VAL A 18 -11.54 3.29 -3.05
N LEU A 19 -11.76 2.33 -2.16
CA LEU A 19 -11.87 0.91 -2.51
C LEU A 19 -13.22 0.53 -3.15
N GLY A 20 -14.17 1.48 -3.22
CA GLY A 20 -15.49 1.26 -3.81
C GLY A 20 -16.37 0.28 -3.03
N VAL A 21 -16.10 0.10 -1.74
CA VAL A 21 -16.84 -0.82 -0.85
C VAL A 21 -18.25 -0.30 -0.57
N THR A 22 -18.39 1.02 -0.41
CA THR A 22 -19.66 1.67 -0.03
C THR A 22 -20.04 2.75 -1.03
N PRO A 23 -20.95 2.46 -1.99
CA PRO A 23 -21.36 3.41 -3.03
C PRO A 23 -21.98 4.71 -2.50
N GLN A 24 -22.56 4.68 -1.29
CA GLN A 24 -23.18 5.85 -0.66
C GLN A 24 -22.17 6.92 -0.26
N LEU A 25 -20.93 6.52 0.05
CA LEU A 25 -19.86 7.44 0.43
C LEU A 25 -19.38 8.29 -0.76
N ALA A 26 -19.58 7.83 -2.00
CA ALA A 26 -19.14 8.56 -3.19
C ALA A 26 -19.73 9.97 -3.27
N SER A 27 -21.05 10.09 -3.05
CA SER A 27 -21.74 11.40 -3.06
C SER A 27 -21.27 12.32 -1.92
N GLN A 28 -20.95 11.74 -0.76
CA GLN A 28 -20.47 12.50 0.40
C GLN A 28 -19.07 13.06 0.17
N TRP A 29 -18.14 12.22 -0.31
CA TRP A 29 -16.78 12.65 -0.63
C TRP A 29 -16.74 13.61 -1.83
N GLU A 30 -17.56 13.39 -2.87
CA GLU A 30 -17.70 14.34 -3.98
C GLU A 30 -18.20 15.72 -3.52
N THR A 31 -19.14 15.76 -2.56
CA THR A 31 -19.61 17.01 -1.96
C THR A 31 -18.52 17.65 -1.11
N TYR A 32 -17.83 16.87 -0.28
CA TYR A 32 -16.73 17.34 0.55
C TYR A 32 -15.61 17.99 -0.28
N PHE A 33 -15.15 17.34 -1.34
CA PHE A 33 -14.09 17.89 -2.20
C PHE A 33 -14.53 19.10 -3.03
N ARG A 34 -15.83 19.28 -3.24
CA ARG A 34 -16.36 20.51 -3.84
C ARG A 34 -16.27 21.70 -2.88
N GLU A 35 -16.49 21.46 -1.59
CA GLU A 35 -16.39 22.46 -0.53
C GLU A 35 -14.94 22.72 -0.10
N HIS A 36 -14.07 21.71 -0.25
CA HIS A 36 -12.66 21.71 0.16
C HIS A 36 -11.70 21.36 -1.00
N PRO A 37 -11.65 22.19 -2.07
CA PRO A 37 -10.75 21.93 -3.19
C PRO A 37 -9.26 21.95 -2.81
N GLU A 38 -8.90 22.61 -1.70
CA GLU A 38 -7.55 22.64 -1.15
C GLU A 38 -7.05 21.26 -0.68
N GLU A 39 -7.96 20.36 -0.34
CA GLU A 39 -7.64 19.02 0.17
C GLU A 39 -7.56 17.96 -0.94
N MET A 40 -7.98 18.31 -2.15
CA MET A 40 -8.01 17.39 -3.30
C MET A 40 -6.62 16.80 -3.61
N ALA A 41 -5.57 17.62 -3.49
CA ALA A 41 -4.20 17.16 -3.77
C ALA A 41 -3.74 16.08 -2.78
N ASP A 42 -3.97 16.30 -1.47
CA ASP A 42 -3.64 15.33 -0.43
C ASP A 42 -4.51 14.06 -0.57
N ALA A 43 -5.79 14.19 -0.93
CA ALA A 43 -6.69 13.06 -1.15
C ALA A 43 -6.30 12.22 -2.38
N GLU A 44 -5.89 12.83 -3.48
CA GLU A 44 -5.39 12.12 -4.66
C GLU A 44 -4.07 11.38 -4.38
N GLU A 45 -3.18 11.97 -3.57
CA GLU A 45 -1.97 11.28 -3.10
C GLU A 45 -2.33 10.08 -2.21
N ALA A 46 -3.25 10.23 -1.26
CA ALA A 46 -3.72 9.12 -0.44
C ALA A 46 -4.39 8.01 -1.28
N LYS A 47 -5.17 8.36 -2.31
CA LYS A 47 -5.73 7.39 -3.28
C LYS A 47 -4.65 6.61 -4.00
N ALA A 48 -3.61 7.29 -4.49
CA ALA A 48 -2.51 6.64 -5.19
C ALA A 48 -1.77 5.64 -4.28
N VAL A 49 -1.62 5.96 -2.99
CA VAL A 49 -1.05 5.04 -1.99
C VAL A 49 -1.96 3.83 -1.76
N LEU A 50 -3.27 4.02 -1.62
CA LEU A 50 -4.23 2.93 -1.38
C LEU A 50 -4.42 2.01 -2.59
N LEU A 51 -4.37 2.57 -3.80
CA LEU A 51 -4.54 1.84 -5.07
C LEU A 51 -3.23 1.31 -5.63
N ALA A 52 -2.09 1.62 -4.99
CA ALA A 52 -0.82 1.03 -5.36
C ALA A 52 -0.93 -0.50 -5.24
N PRO A 53 -0.60 -1.26 -6.29
CA PRO A 53 -0.63 -2.72 -6.21
C PRO A 53 0.25 -3.18 -5.05
N ALA A 54 -0.29 -4.04 -4.18
CA ALA A 54 0.40 -4.57 -3.01
C ALA A 54 1.69 -5.35 -3.35
N ASP A 55 1.82 -5.76 -4.62
CA ASP A 55 3.05 -6.31 -5.17
C ASP A 55 3.85 -5.21 -5.86
N VAL A 56 4.78 -4.60 -5.11
CA VAL A 56 6.09 -4.35 -5.70
C VAL A 56 6.58 -5.72 -6.16
N ALA A 57 6.48 -5.99 -7.46
CA ALA A 57 7.08 -7.16 -8.06
C ALA A 57 8.54 -7.20 -7.58
N CYS A 58 8.85 -8.22 -6.80
CA CYS A 58 10.22 -8.43 -6.37
C CYS A 58 11.00 -8.79 -7.63
N ASP A 59 11.78 -7.84 -8.16
CA ASP A 59 12.54 -7.94 -9.42
C ASP A 59 13.62 -9.04 -9.41
N PHE A 60 13.56 -10.00 -8.48
CA PHE A 60 14.40 -11.17 -8.55
C PHE A 60 14.03 -11.99 -9.77
N SER A 61 14.98 -12.06 -10.70
CA SER A 61 14.98 -13.09 -11.73
C SER A 61 14.90 -14.48 -11.10
N ILE A 62 14.42 -15.46 -11.87
CA ILE A 62 14.41 -16.88 -11.47
C ILE A 62 15.81 -17.32 -10.99
N VAL A 63 16.86 -16.74 -11.56
CA VAL A 63 18.26 -17.01 -11.21
C VAL A 63 18.59 -16.48 -9.81
N GLU A 64 18.24 -15.23 -9.50
CA GLU A 64 18.49 -14.65 -8.17
C GLU A 64 17.68 -15.35 -7.07
N ASN A 65 16.45 -15.76 -7.36
CA ASN A 65 15.64 -16.54 -6.43
C ASN A 65 16.30 -17.90 -6.11
N LYS A 66 16.85 -18.57 -7.13
CA LYS A 66 17.59 -19.82 -6.94
C LYS A 66 18.85 -19.62 -6.09
N ILE A 67 19.63 -18.58 -6.37
CA ILE A 67 20.83 -18.24 -5.60
C ILE A 67 20.46 -17.96 -4.13
N LEU A 68 19.39 -17.21 -3.90
CA LEU A 68 18.92 -16.89 -2.56
C LEU A 68 18.47 -18.14 -1.82
N LYS A 69 17.73 -19.04 -2.49
CA LYS A 69 17.30 -20.32 -1.92
C LYS A 69 18.48 -21.22 -1.56
N ASP A 70 19.47 -21.33 -2.44
CA ASP A 70 20.67 -22.14 -2.19
C ASP A 70 21.47 -21.60 -0.99
N ARG A 71 21.57 -20.27 -0.84
CA ARG A 71 22.19 -19.62 0.32
C ARG A 71 21.48 -19.94 1.63
N ILE A 72 20.14 -19.82 1.66
CA ILE A 72 19.34 -20.13 2.87
C ILE A 72 19.50 -21.59 3.28
N VAL A 73 19.39 -22.52 2.31
CA VAL A 73 19.55 -23.95 2.57
C VAL A 73 20.95 -24.29 3.07
N SER A 74 21.99 -23.65 2.52
CA SER A 74 23.37 -23.81 3.01
C SER A 74 23.51 -23.32 4.45
N SER A 75 23.00 -22.13 4.76
CA SER A 75 23.06 -21.58 6.13
C SER A 75 22.33 -22.46 7.16
N ILE A 76 21.23 -23.11 6.80
CA ILE A 76 20.52 -24.03 7.71
C ILE A 76 21.32 -25.32 7.91
N LYS A 77 21.94 -25.87 6.85
CA LYS A 77 22.77 -27.08 6.97
C LYS A 77 23.95 -26.88 7.92
N ASP A 78 24.52 -25.68 7.97
CA ASP A 78 25.62 -25.37 8.88
C ASP A 78 25.20 -25.47 10.37
N PHE A 79 23.92 -25.30 10.70
CA PHE A 79 23.41 -25.49 12.06
C PHE A 79 23.06 -26.96 12.39
N SER A 80 22.87 -27.81 11.37
CA SER A 80 22.51 -29.23 11.59
C SER A 80 23.68 -30.11 12.09
N GLY A 81 24.90 -29.57 12.13
CA GLY A 81 26.08 -30.22 12.71
C GLY A 81 26.35 -29.85 14.18
N ILE A 82 25.48 -29.07 14.83
CA ILE A 82 25.64 -28.60 16.22
C ILE A 82 24.73 -29.37 17.21
N LEU A 83 23.94 -30.35 16.75
CA LEU A 83 23.10 -31.20 17.61
C LEU A 83 23.71 -32.60 17.81
#